data_AF-A0A1H4G4I7-F1
#
_entry.id   AF-A0A1H4G4I7-F1
#
_cell.length_a   1.000
_cell.length_b   1.000
_cell.length_c   1.000
_cell.angle_alpha   90.00
_cell.angle_beta   90.00
_cell.angle_gamma   90.00
#
_symmetry.space_group_name_H-M   'P 1'
#
loop_
_entity.id
_entity.type
_entity.pdbx_description
1 polymer ?
#
loop_
_entity_poly.entity_id
_entity_poly.type
_entity_poly.pdbx_seq_one_letter_code
_entity_poly.pdbx_strand_id
1 'polypeptide(L)' 'MTYEMLVYQRGKPNTINPSNYGNGIHYQFCWDDYTPSCFYSEEDQIITSYN' A
#
# COMPACT_ATOMS: atom_id res chain seq x y z
N MET A 1 3.39 2.88 9.74
CA MET A 1 4.25 3.40 8.65
C MET A 1 3.34 4.11 7.67
N THR A 2 3.71 5.25 7.09
CA THR A 2 2.84 5.96 6.13
C THR A 2 3.15 5.55 4.69
N TYR A 3 2.18 5.74 3.79
CA TYR A 3 2.39 5.55 2.35
C TYR A 3 3.59 6.35 1.82
N GLU A 4 3.75 7.61 2.25
CA GLU A 4 4.88 8.44 1.83
C GLU A 4 6.24 7.86 2.22
N MET A 5 6.35 7.23 3.40
CA MET A 5 7.58 6.55 3.81
C MET A 5 7.89 5.34 2.92
N LEU A 6 6.87 4.57 2.50
CA LEU A 6 7.07 3.48 1.53
C LEU A 6 7.56 4.01 0.19
N VAL A 7 6.98 5.10 -0.29
CA VAL A 7 7.40 5.73 -1.55
C VAL A 7 8.84 6.24 -1.46
N TYR A 8 9.24 6.82 -0.33
CA TYR A 8 10.62 7.25 -0.11
C TYR A 8 11.61 6.08 -0.11
N GLN A 9 11.24 4.94 0.48
CA GLN A 9 12.13 3.78 0.59
C GLN A 9 12.18 2.90 -0.66
N ARG A 10 11.06 2.73 -1.36
CA ARG A 10 10.88 1.75 -2.44
C ARG A 10 10.57 2.38 -3.79
N GLY A 11 10.41 3.70 -3.86
CA GLY A 11 9.87 4.38 -5.03
C GLY A 11 8.34 4.21 -5.11
N LYS A 12 7.74 4.69 -6.20
CA LYS A 12 6.29 4.61 -6.40
C LYS A 12 5.84 3.15 -6.61
N PRO A 13 4.66 2.75 -6.11
CA PRO A 13 4.10 1.43 -6.41
C PRO A 13 3.83 1.30 -7.91
N ASN A 14 3.94 0.07 -8.41
CA ASN A 14 3.58 -0.28 -9.78
C ASN A 14 2.06 -0.21 -9.97
N THR A 15 1.31 -0.62 -8.94
CA THR A 15 -0.16 -0.66 -8.97
C THR A 15 -0.76 -0.08 -7.69
N ILE A 16 -1.83 0.70 -7.85
CA ILE A 16 -2.64 1.23 -6.74
C ILE A 16 -4.09 0.85 -6.99
N ASN A 17 -4.68 0.08 -6.08
CA ASN A 17 -6.07 -0.37 -6.17
C ASN A 17 -6.86 0.09 -4.93
N PRO A 18 -8.13 0.48 -5.08
CA PRO A 18 -9.05 0.50 -3.95
C PRO A 18 -9.19 -0.93 -3.40
N SER A 19 -8.86 -1.11 -2.13
CA SER A 19 -9.02 -2.39 -1.43
C SER A 19 -10.44 -2.50 -0.90
N ASN A 20 -11.09 -3.65 -1.11
CA ASN A 20 -12.40 -3.96 -0.55
C ASN A 20 -12.29 -4.70 0.80
N TYR A 21 -11.17 -4.52 1.51
CA TYR A 21 -10.88 -5.16 2.79
C TYR A 21 -11.21 -4.21 3.94
N GLY A 22 -12.20 -4.55 4.76
CA GLY A 22 -12.63 -3.72 5.90
C GLY A 22 -13.93 -2.96 5.64
N ASN A 23 -14.22 -1.98 6.50
CA ASN A 23 -15.41 -1.14 6.43
C ASN A 23 -14.93 0.31 6.25
N GLY A 24 -14.88 0.79 5.01
CA GLY A 24 -14.31 2.10 4.69
C GLY A 24 -13.58 2.11 3.35
N ILE A 25 -12.95 3.26 3.02
CA ILE A 25 -12.06 3.37 1.87
C ILE A 25 -10.70 2.83 2.29
N HIS A 26 -10.27 1.74 1.67
CA HIS A 26 -8.95 1.18 1.86
C HIS A 26 -8.18 1.21 0.55
N TYR A 27 -6.86 1.25 0.63
CA TYR A 27 -5.99 1.21 -0.54
C TYR A 27 -5.01 0.05 -0.44
N GLN A 28 -4.68 -0.50 -1.60
CA GLN A 28 -3.64 -1.48 -1.80
C GLN A 28 -2.58 -0.89 -2.73
N PHE A 29 -1.34 -0.94 -2.30
CA PHE A 29 -0.17 -0.46 -3.04
C PHE A 29 0.78 -1.64 -3.28
N CYS A 30 0.98 -2.02 -4.54
CA CYS A 30 1.83 -3.16 -4.89
C CYS A 30 3.10 -2.72 -5.60
N TRP A 31 4.23 -3.30 -5.17
CA TRP A 31 5.51 -3.24 -5.85
C TRP A 31 5.80 -4.61 -6.41
N ASP A 32 6.11 -4.69 -7.70
CA ASP A 32 6.33 -5.96 -8.40
C ASP A 32 7.83 -6.29 -8.55
N ASP A 33 8.71 -5.32 -8.26
CA ASP A 33 10.16 -5.46 -8.47
C ASP A 33 10.84 -6.30 -7.37
N TYR A 34 11.61 -7.30 -7.81
CA TYR A 34 12.51 -8.21 -7.06
C TYR A 34 11.88 -9.07 -5.96
N THR A 35 11.00 -8.50 -5.13
CA THR A 35 10.17 -9.20 -4.15
C THR A 35 8.79 -8.55 -4.19
N PRO A 36 7.85 -9.16 -4.94
CA PRO A 36 6.49 -8.66 -5.01
C PRO A 36 5.90 -8.51 -3.60
N SER A 37 5.43 -7.32 -3.28
CA SER A 37 4.83 -7.02 -1.98
C SER A 37 3.71 -6.02 -2.15
N CYS A 38 2.57 -6.32 -1.52
CA CYS A 38 1.44 -5.39 -1.47
C CYS A 38 1.25 -4.91 -0.03
N PHE A 39 1.14 -3.60 0.11
CA PHE A 39 0.88 -2.92 1.36
C PHE A 39 -0.56 -2.41 1.35
N TYR A 40 -1.24 -2.51 2.48
CA TYR A 40 -2.62 -2.10 2.64
C TYR A 40 -2.69 -0.92 3.61
N SER A 41 -3.48 0.10 3.26
CA SER A 41 -3.73 1.25 4.12
C SER A 41 -5.22 1.51 4.29
N GLU A 42 -5.54 2.25 5.34
CA GLU A 42 -6.83 2.93 5.47
C GLU A 42 -6.82 4.26 4.69
N GLU A 43 -7.92 5.00 4.77
CA GLU A 43 -8.11 6.28 4.08
C GLU A 43 -7.06 7.34 4.49
N ASP A 44 -6.56 7.26 5.72
CA ASP A 44 -5.52 8.14 6.26
C ASP A 44 -4.11 7.83 5.73
N GLN A 45 -3.99 6.88 4.81
CA GLN A 45 -2.74 6.42 4.21
C GLN A 45 -1.73 5.85 5.22
N ILE A 46 -2.20 5.43 6.39
CA ILE A 46 -1.42 4.65 7.35
C ILE A 46 -1.49 3.18 6.95
N ILE A 47 -0.32 2.57 6.77
CA ILE A 47 -0.20 1.15 6.43
C ILE A 47 -0.57 0.31 7.66
N THR A 48 -1.55 -0.57 7.49
CA THR A 48 -2.08 -1.45 8.53
C THR A 48 -1.62 -2.89 8.37
N SER A 49 -1.34 -3.33 7.14
CA SER A 49 -0.84 -4.69 6.86
C SER A 49 -0.05 -4.75 5.55
N TYR A 50 0.66 -5.86 5.35
CA TYR A 50 1.40 -6.16 4.12
C TYR A 50 1.49 -7.67 3.89
N ASN A 51 1.74 -8.09 2.64
CA ASN A 51 2.05 -9.49 2.28
C ASN A 51 3.36 -9.63 1.50
#